data_AF-A0A7S2S083-F1
#
_entry.id   AF-A0A7S2S083-F1
#
_cell.length_a   1.000
_cell.length_b   1.000
_cell.length_c   1.000
_cell.angle_alpha   90.00
_cell.angle_beta   90.00
_cell.angle_gamma   90.00
#
_symmetry.space_group_name_H-M   'P 1'
#
loop_
_entity.id
_entity.type
_entity.pdbx_description
1 polymer ?
#
loop_
_entity_poly.entity_id
_entity_poly.type
_entity_poly.pdbx_seq_one_letter_code
_entity_poly.pdbx_strand_id
1 'polypeptide(L)'
;KSDFTYFQVPDSSKVNPDSTVTAILCLSGLPSDLTASVLAHEATHAWFKLHPSFDIRNPIPTMVEEGCCQLVAHIFLDALDPASSELGDDGGPSNEKLRQYFRFSIEADEDEIYGEGYRQAAKAYANIGISALLSHVLDYKG
;
A
#
# COMPACT_ATOMS: atom_id res chain seq x y z
N LYS A 1 16.46 0.87 -24.99
CA LYS A 1 15.59 -0.32 -24.86
C LYS A 1 15.38 -0.49 -23.37
N SER A 2 14.19 -0.17 -22.86
CA SER A 2 13.92 -0.22 -21.43
C SER A 2 13.43 -1.63 -21.12
N ASP A 3 14.21 -2.39 -20.35
CA ASP A 3 13.87 -3.74 -19.94
C ASP A 3 12.88 -3.67 -18.77
N PHE A 4 11.62 -4.03 -19.02
CA PHE A 4 10.64 -4.23 -17.97
C PHE A 4 10.77 -5.65 -17.44
N THR A 5 10.89 -5.81 -16.13
CA THR A 5 10.86 -7.13 -15.50
C THR A 5 9.40 -7.47 -15.21
N TYR A 6 8.88 -8.49 -15.88
CA TYR A 6 7.51 -8.99 -15.67
C TYR A 6 7.52 -10.07 -14.58
N PHE A 7 6.76 -9.86 -13.51
CA PHE A 7 6.56 -10.84 -12.46
C PHE A 7 5.18 -11.48 -12.63
N GLN A 8 5.14 -12.73 -13.08
CA GLN A 8 3.89 -13.49 -13.20
C GLN A 8 3.53 -14.08 -11.83
N VAL A 9 2.38 -13.68 -11.28
CA VAL A 9 1.81 -14.34 -10.09
C VAL A 9 1.25 -15.69 -10.53
N PRO A 10 1.65 -16.83 -9.91
CA PRO A 10 1.17 -18.15 -10.30
C PRO A 10 -0.36 -18.24 -10.08
N ASP A 11 -1.05 -18.91 -11.02
CA ASP A 11 -2.50 -18.99 -11.19
C ASP A 11 -3.31 -18.60 -9.94
N SER A 12 -3.73 -17.34 -9.91
CA SER A 12 -4.71 -16.86 -8.94
C SER A 12 -6.04 -17.53 -9.24
N SER A 13 -6.41 -18.49 -8.40
CA SER A 13 -7.71 -19.14 -8.47
C SER A 13 -8.81 -18.08 -8.28
N LYS A 14 -9.38 -17.63 -9.39
CA LYS A 14 -10.44 -16.60 -9.54
C LYS A 14 -9.92 -15.16 -9.42
N VAL A 15 -9.74 -14.53 -10.58
CA VAL A 15 -9.61 -13.07 -10.74
C VAL A 15 -10.97 -12.53 -11.14
N ASN A 16 -11.29 -11.30 -10.75
CA ASN A 16 -12.50 -10.61 -11.18
C ASN A 16 -12.56 -10.51 -12.73
N PRO A 17 -13.56 -11.09 -13.42
CA PRO A 17 -13.67 -11.00 -14.87
C PRO A 17 -14.08 -9.59 -15.35
N ASP A 18 -14.66 -8.77 -14.48
CA ASP A 18 -15.23 -7.47 -14.81
C ASP A 18 -14.25 -6.31 -14.56
N SER A 19 -13.03 -6.59 -14.13
CA SER A 19 -12.01 -5.60 -13.79
C SER A 19 -10.61 -6.08 -14.16
N THR A 20 -9.79 -5.17 -14.67
CA THR A 20 -8.39 -5.46 -15.04
C THR A 20 -7.46 -4.36 -14.58
N VAL A 21 -6.27 -4.75 -14.14
CA VAL A 21 -5.16 -3.83 -13.82
C VAL A 21 -4.09 -4.03 -14.87
N THR A 22 -3.75 -2.98 -15.61
CA THR A 22 -2.86 -3.08 -16.77
C THR A 22 -1.41 -2.78 -16.45
N ALA A 23 -1.16 -1.86 -15.51
CA ALA A 23 0.19 -1.49 -15.08
C ALA A 23 0.17 -0.84 -13.69
N ILE A 24 1.28 -1.01 -12.96
CA ILE A 24 1.67 -0.17 -11.83
C ILE A 24 2.90 0.61 -12.30
N LEU A 25 2.84 1.95 -12.26
CA LEU A 25 3.93 2.81 -12.73
C LEU A 25 4.74 3.32 -11.53
N CYS A 26 6.05 3.10 -11.56
CA CYS A 26 6.95 3.61 -10.53
C CYS A 26 7.93 4.63 -11.10
N LEU A 27 8.08 5.76 -10.41
CA LEU A 27 9.08 6.75 -10.74
C LEU A 27 10.47 6.24 -10.31
N SER A 28 11.46 6.33 -11.21
CA SER A 28 12.84 5.98 -10.92
C SER A 28 13.56 7.08 -10.12
N GLY A 29 14.50 6.70 -9.26
CA GLY A 29 15.36 7.64 -8.52
C GLY A 29 14.90 7.94 -7.09
N LEU A 30 13.87 7.25 -6.62
CA LEU A 30 13.45 7.29 -5.22
C LEU A 30 14.32 6.35 -4.36
N PRO A 31 14.47 6.63 -3.05
CA PRO A 31 15.05 5.68 -2.10
C PRO A 31 14.35 4.31 -2.15
N SER A 32 15.09 3.23 -1.91
CA SER A 32 14.58 1.84 -2.04
C SER A 32 13.32 1.61 -1.22
N ASP A 33 13.33 2.04 0.04
CA ASP A 33 12.26 1.73 0.99
C ASP A 33 11.02 2.58 0.71
N LEU A 34 11.19 3.80 0.22
CA LEU A 34 10.10 4.62 -0.32
C LEU A 34 9.51 4.00 -1.58
N THR A 35 10.35 3.51 -2.48
CA THR A 35 9.88 2.82 -3.70
C THR A 35 9.06 1.58 -3.32
N ALA A 36 9.53 0.82 -2.34
CA ALA A 36 8.85 -0.37 -1.87
C ALA A 36 7.51 -0.06 -1.18
N SER A 37 7.43 1.03 -0.39
CA SER A 37 6.18 1.45 0.24
C SER A 37 5.15 1.95 -0.79
N VAL A 38 5.59 2.70 -1.80
CA VAL A 38 4.72 3.10 -2.93
C VAL A 38 4.25 1.87 -3.70
N LEU A 39 5.12 0.89 -3.95
CA LEU A 39 4.70 -0.36 -4.59
C LEU A 39 3.65 -1.12 -3.77
N ALA A 40 3.79 -1.16 -2.44
CA ALA A 40 2.82 -1.79 -1.55
C ALA A 40 1.46 -1.06 -1.57
N HIS A 41 1.48 0.27 -1.63
CA HIS A 41 0.29 1.11 -1.83
C HIS A 41 -0.42 0.75 -3.13
N GLU A 42 0.27 0.83 -4.27
CA GLU A 42 -0.32 0.55 -5.59
C GLU A 42 -0.77 -0.91 -5.76
N ALA A 43 -0.03 -1.84 -5.17
CA ALA A 43 -0.42 -3.26 -5.16
C ALA A 43 -1.73 -3.49 -4.39
N THR A 44 -2.04 -2.65 -3.39
CA THR A 44 -3.28 -2.71 -2.63
C THR A 44 -4.47 -2.26 -3.48
N HIS A 45 -4.33 -1.16 -4.24
CA HIS A 45 -5.33 -0.79 -5.25
C HIS A 45 -5.57 -1.93 -6.24
N ALA A 46 -4.47 -2.48 -6.78
CA ALA A 46 -4.56 -3.56 -7.74
C ALA A 46 -5.28 -4.79 -7.15
N TRP A 47 -4.96 -5.14 -5.91
CA TRP A 47 -5.60 -6.24 -5.19
C TRP A 47 -7.10 -6.01 -5.05
N PHE A 48 -7.56 -4.82 -4.62
CA PHE A 48 -8.98 -4.52 -4.56
C PHE A 48 -9.66 -4.72 -5.92
N LYS A 49 -9.11 -4.13 -6.99
CA LYS A 49 -9.74 -4.20 -8.33
C LYS A 49 -9.76 -5.62 -8.89
N LEU A 50 -8.79 -6.46 -8.57
CA LEU A 50 -8.69 -7.84 -9.05
C LEU A 50 -9.46 -8.84 -8.19
N HIS A 51 -9.85 -8.45 -6.97
CA HIS A 51 -10.52 -9.34 -6.03
C HIS A 51 -11.91 -9.77 -6.54
N PRO A 52 -12.29 -11.07 -6.44
CA PRO A 52 -13.58 -11.57 -6.93
C PRO A 52 -14.82 -10.89 -6.36
N SER A 53 -14.75 -10.40 -5.11
CA SER A 53 -15.86 -9.69 -4.46
C SER A 53 -15.98 -8.22 -4.90
N PHE A 54 -15.01 -7.67 -5.63
CA PHE A 54 -15.03 -6.26 -6.01
C PHE A 54 -16.15 -5.99 -7.01
N ASP A 55 -17.02 -5.04 -6.67
CA ASP A 55 -18.17 -4.65 -7.46
C ASP A 55 -17.90 -3.30 -8.14
N ILE A 56 -17.62 -3.30 -9.44
CA ILE A 56 -17.36 -2.06 -10.19
C ILE A 56 -18.56 -1.11 -10.22
N ARG A 57 -19.77 -1.60 -9.95
CA ARG A 57 -20.99 -0.78 -9.88
C ARG A 57 -21.20 -0.16 -8.51
N ASN A 58 -20.50 -0.65 -7.50
CA ASN A 58 -20.48 -0.11 -6.14
C ASN A 58 -19.03 0.02 -5.66
N PRO A 59 -18.28 1.00 -6.18
CA PRO A 59 -16.86 1.14 -5.87
C PRO A 59 -16.65 1.50 -4.40
N ILE A 60 -15.50 1.10 -3.87
CA ILE A 60 -15.04 1.50 -2.54
C ILE A 60 -14.95 3.04 -2.50
N PRO A 61 -15.46 3.70 -1.45
CA PRO A 61 -15.28 5.15 -1.29
C PRO A 61 -13.79 5.52 -1.30
N THR A 62 -13.43 6.59 -2.02
CA THR A 62 -12.02 6.97 -2.24
C THR A 62 -11.22 7.05 -0.94
N MET A 63 -11.72 7.73 0.09
CA MET A 63 -11.04 7.83 1.40
C MET A 63 -10.79 6.46 2.05
N VAL A 64 -11.69 5.49 1.87
CA VAL A 64 -11.53 4.13 2.41
C VAL A 64 -10.48 3.36 1.63
N GLU A 65 -10.52 3.46 0.29
CA GLU A 65 -9.54 2.81 -0.59
C GLU A 65 -8.13 3.36 -0.34
N GLU A 66 -7.95 4.68 -0.38
CA GLU A 66 -6.68 5.36 -0.15
C GLU A 66 -6.15 5.14 1.27
N GLY A 67 -7.04 5.18 2.27
CA GLY A 67 -6.68 4.92 3.66
C GLY A 67 -6.13 3.51 3.88
N CYS A 68 -6.72 2.50 3.23
CA CYS A 68 -6.20 1.13 3.27
C CYS A 68 -4.85 1.02 2.55
N CYS A 69 -4.68 1.70 1.41
CA CYS A 69 -3.43 1.68 0.66
C CYS A 69 -2.28 2.36 1.45
N GLN A 70 -2.56 3.47 2.12
CA GLN A 70 -1.61 4.11 3.05
C GLN A 70 -1.28 3.23 4.24
N LEU A 71 -2.27 2.54 4.82
CA LEU A 71 -2.05 1.61 5.92
C LEU A 71 -1.13 0.46 5.50
N VAL A 72 -1.34 -0.15 4.33
CA VAL A 72 -0.48 -1.25 3.85
C VAL A 72 0.93 -0.74 3.57
N ALA A 73 1.09 0.46 2.99
CA ALA A 73 2.41 1.09 2.83
C ALA A 73 3.13 1.28 4.16
N HIS A 74 2.42 1.73 5.20
CA HIS A 74 2.95 1.91 6.55
C HIS A 74 3.38 0.58 7.19
N ILE A 75 2.51 -0.44 7.16
CA ILE A 75 2.83 -1.80 7.66
C ILE A 75 4.04 -2.38 6.92
N PHE A 76 4.15 -2.13 5.61
CA PHE A 76 5.28 -2.59 4.82
C PHE A 76 6.59 -1.92 5.27
N LEU A 77 6.59 -0.60 5.49
CA LEU A 77 7.74 0.14 6.02
C LEU A 77 8.15 -0.36 7.41
N ASP A 78 7.18 -0.72 8.26
CA ASP A 78 7.43 -1.28 9.59
C ASP A 78 8.11 -2.65 9.51
N ALA A 79 7.66 -3.50 8.58
CA ALA A 79 8.24 -4.83 8.36
C ALA A 79 9.66 -4.81 7.76
N LEU A 80 10.08 -3.69 7.15
CA LEU A 80 11.44 -3.52 6.61
C LEU A 80 12.49 -3.20 7.67
N ASP A 81 12.12 -2.94 8.93
CA ASP A 81 13.09 -2.61 9.96
C ASP A 81 14.01 -3.81 10.26
N PRO A 82 15.33 -3.72 9.96
CA PRO A 82 16.26 -4.80 10.23
C PRO A 82 16.60 -4.87 11.72
N ALA A 83 16.97 -6.06 12.20
CA ALA A 83 17.54 -6.25 13.54
C ALA A 83 18.94 -5.61 13.72
N SER A 84 19.52 -5.04 12.65
CA SER A 84 20.87 -4.46 12.64
C SER A 84 20.90 -3.15 11.85
N SER A 85 21.41 -2.12 12.50
CA SER A 85 21.55 -0.75 11.99
C SER A 85 22.59 -0.65 10.86
N GLU A 86 22.12 -0.44 9.64
CA GLU A 86 22.97 -0.01 8.53
C GLU A 86 23.32 1.47 8.73
N LEU A 87 24.56 1.75 9.13
CA LEU A 87 25.09 3.11 9.23
C LEU A 87 25.24 3.72 7.83
N GLY A 88 24.78 4.95 7.64
CA GLY A 88 24.98 5.68 6.39
C GLY A 88 26.47 6.01 6.18
N ASP A 89 27.05 5.50 5.09
CA ASP A 89 28.50 5.59 4.80
C ASP A 89 28.91 6.90 4.09
N ASP A 90 28.00 7.83 3.82
CA ASP A 90 28.29 8.98 2.94
C ASP A 90 27.61 10.30 3.37
N GLY A 91 27.49 10.56 4.68
CA GLY A 91 26.98 11.86 5.20
C GLY A 91 25.48 12.13 5.00
N GLY A 92 24.75 11.25 4.30
CA GLY A 92 23.29 11.26 4.19
C GLY A 92 22.58 10.55 5.36
N PRO A 93 21.24 10.70 5.48
CA PRO A 93 20.45 9.94 6.45
C PRO A 93 20.54 8.43 6.14
N SER A 94 20.61 7.60 7.19
CA SER A 94 20.53 6.15 7.03
C SER A 94 19.16 5.74 6.47
N ASN A 95 19.10 4.55 5.86
CA ASN A 95 17.83 3.97 5.40
C ASN A 95 16.79 3.90 6.53
N GLU A 96 17.23 3.62 7.76
CA GLU A 96 16.37 3.65 8.95
C GLU A 96 15.74 5.03 9.21
N LYS A 97 16.55 6.09 9.17
CA LYS A 97 16.03 7.46 9.35
C LYS A 97 15.08 7.86 8.23
N LEU A 98 15.38 7.45 6.99
CA LEU A 98 14.50 7.67 5.84
C LEU A 98 13.17 6.92 6.02
N ARG A 99 13.18 5.65 6.43
CA ARG A 99 11.95 4.90 6.74
C ARG A 99 11.12 5.54 7.85
N GLN A 100 11.76 5.96 8.94
CA GLN A 100 11.10 6.68 10.02
C GLN A 100 10.43 7.94 9.50
N TYR A 101 11.12 8.70 8.65
CA TYR A 101 10.55 9.87 8.00
C TYR A 101 9.36 9.52 7.11
N PHE A 102 9.44 8.48 6.27
CA PHE A 102 8.32 8.06 5.41
C PHE A 102 7.09 7.61 6.20
N ARG A 103 7.27 6.84 7.29
CA ARG A 103 6.17 6.47 8.20
C ARG A 103 5.53 7.72 8.82
N PHE A 104 6.36 8.63 9.33
CA PHE A 104 5.88 9.89 9.88
C PHE A 104 5.11 10.72 8.85
N SER A 105 5.57 10.77 7.59
CA SER A 105 4.86 11.48 6.52
C SER A 105 3.46 10.92 6.27
N ILE A 106 3.26 9.60 6.40
CA ILE A 106 1.92 9.00 6.30
C ILE A 106 1.07 9.35 7.53
N GLU A 107 1.65 9.24 8.73
CA GLU A 107 0.94 9.47 9.99
C GLU A 107 0.48 10.92 10.18
N ALA A 108 1.35 11.87 9.78
CA ALA A 108 1.16 13.29 9.95
C ALA A 108 0.53 13.97 8.73
N ASP A 109 0.10 13.21 7.72
CA ASP A 109 -0.59 13.76 6.55
C ASP A 109 -1.90 14.44 6.99
N GLU A 110 -2.04 15.73 6.66
CA GLU A 110 -3.22 16.54 7.00
C GLU A 110 -4.33 16.42 5.93
N ASP A 111 -4.08 15.76 4.81
CA ASP A 111 -5.08 15.55 3.77
C ASP A 111 -6.26 14.69 4.28
N GLU A 112 -7.46 15.08 3.87
CA GLU A 112 -8.70 14.41 4.30
C GLU A 112 -8.82 13.00 3.69
N ILE A 113 -8.40 12.80 2.45
CA ILE A 113 -8.53 11.51 1.77
C ILE A 113 -7.42 10.57 2.22
N TYR A 114 -6.16 11.03 2.17
CA TYR A 114 -5.00 10.18 2.46
C TYR A 114 -4.71 10.09 3.96
N GLY A 115 -4.59 11.23 4.63
CA GLY A 115 -4.25 11.30 6.05
C GLY A 115 -5.38 10.80 6.96
N GLU A 116 -6.59 11.34 6.80
CA GLU A 116 -7.73 10.88 7.62
C GLU A 116 -8.18 9.48 7.24
N GLY A 117 -8.14 9.13 5.96
CA GLY A 117 -8.33 7.75 5.50
C GLY A 117 -7.37 6.77 6.19
N TYR A 118 -6.07 7.11 6.24
CA TYR A 118 -5.07 6.30 6.95
C TYR A 118 -5.41 6.16 8.44
N ARG A 119 -5.72 7.25 9.14
CA ARG A 119 -6.03 7.21 10.58
C ARG A 119 -7.24 6.34 10.88
N GLN A 120 -8.28 6.39 10.06
CA GLN A 120 -9.45 5.52 10.19
C GLN A 120 -9.10 4.05 9.91
N ALA A 121 -8.35 3.77 8.85
CA ALA A 121 -7.90 2.42 8.52
C ALA A 121 -7.00 1.84 9.62
N ALA A 122 -6.03 2.60 10.12
CA ALA A 122 -5.13 2.21 11.21
C ALA A 122 -5.90 1.91 12.51
N LYS A 123 -6.91 2.72 12.84
CA LYS A 123 -7.80 2.46 13.97
C LYS A 123 -8.59 1.16 13.78
N ALA A 124 -9.11 0.88 12.60
CA ALA A 124 -9.81 -0.37 12.32
C ALA A 124 -8.86 -1.56 12.39
N TYR A 125 -7.69 -1.44 11.76
CA TYR A 125 -6.62 -2.44 11.78
C TYR A 125 -6.20 -2.84 13.20
N ALA A 126 -6.02 -1.87 14.10
CA ALA A 126 -5.69 -2.14 15.49
C ALA A 126 -6.75 -3.00 16.22
N ASN A 127 -8.00 -3.01 15.75
CA ASN A 127 -9.09 -3.77 16.34
C ASN A 127 -9.30 -5.15 15.69
N ILE A 128 -9.21 -5.24 14.36
CA ILE A 128 -9.63 -6.45 13.63
C ILE A 128 -8.52 -7.08 12.77
N GLY A 129 -7.36 -6.43 12.65
CA GLY A 129 -6.25 -6.87 11.80
C GLY A 129 -6.51 -6.66 10.30
N ILE A 130 -5.45 -6.81 9.50
CA ILE A 130 -5.45 -6.41 8.08
C ILE A 130 -6.38 -7.27 7.22
N SER A 131 -6.38 -8.59 7.43
CA SER A 131 -7.21 -9.50 6.63
C SER A 131 -8.70 -9.21 6.82
N ALA A 132 -9.16 -9.03 8.06
CA ALA A 132 -10.56 -8.76 8.32
C ALA A 132 -10.98 -7.36 7.83
N LEU A 133 -10.09 -6.37 7.96
CA LEU A 133 -10.32 -5.02 7.45
C LEU A 133 -10.53 -5.02 5.93
N LEU A 134 -9.59 -5.61 5.18
CA LEU A 134 -9.66 -5.61 3.72
C LEU A 134 -10.88 -6.39 3.20
N SER A 135 -11.22 -7.52 3.83
CA SER A 135 -12.47 -8.24 3.53
C SER A 135 -13.71 -7.39 3.82
N HIS A 136 -13.74 -6.69 4.96
CA HIS A 136 -14.87 -5.82 5.30
C HIS A 136 -15.07 -4.70 4.28
N VAL A 137 -13.99 -4.08 3.81
CA VAL A 137 -14.04 -3.03 2.78
C VAL A 137 -14.62 -3.54 1.46
N LEU A 138 -14.26 -4.77 1.06
CA LEU A 138 -14.77 -5.39 -0.18
C LEU A 138 -16.23 -5.82 -0.06
N ASP A 139 -16.63 -6.32 1.11
CA ASP A 139 -17.98 -6.84 1.33
C ASP A 139 -18.98 -5.73 1.72
N TYR A 140 -18.50 -4.54 2.05
CA TYR A 140 -19.34 -3.41 2.41
C TYR A 140 -20.19 -2.95 1.21
N LYS A 141 -21.50 -3.17 1.32
CA LYS A 141 -22.51 -2.63 0.39
C LYS A 141 -23.26 -1.53 1.14
N GLY A 142 -23.05 -0.29 0.71
CA GLY A 142 -23.76 0.89 1.23
C GLY A 142 -25.24 0.88 0.90
#